data_AF-A0A927N6D2-F1
#
_entry.id   AF-A0A927N6D2-F1
#
_cell.length_a   1.000
_cell.length_b   1.000
_cell.length_c   1.000
_cell.angle_alpha   90.00
_cell.angle_beta   90.00
_cell.angle_gamma   90.00
#
_symmetry.space_group_name_H-M   'P 1'
#
loop_
_entity.id
_entity.type
_entity.pdbx_description
1 polymer ?
#
loop_
_entity_poly.entity_id
_entity_poly.type
_entity_poly.pdbx_seq_one_letter_code
_entity_poly.pdbx_strand_id
1 'polypeptide(L)'
;MKEKQKCVAIGGQALIEGVMMQSRTTQAMAVRNPDGYVEVKVKKLKSIGFWAKVPIVRGCISFVRSLISGTKTVYESAEVAFPEEDTPGSVAMGISGVIGVLFAIALFFVLPSLAVNGIEALFKVDIDAYLVSLIEGGIRILIFIVYLLLVSRMKDIRRTFMYHGAEHRTINCFEKGMDLTVDNVQKCSTRHNRCGTTFLFFVMVMSILIIALSTLIFSLCGIGWVMEDKWLRIAVRLGLLPIIAGFSFELLQGLAKLPDNWFVDIFRAPGLALQRLTTYPPESDMAEVAILAFNTVRTYDANPDKPLIVFGQYEVGALRKFITQKLSETDADEAEADWILCHVLKIKRAELALREPLNKEEYKAVMEIVNKRIDGTPLDYILGESEFYGLKIKVNENVLIPRLDTEVVVEHALKNIKSGDKVLDLMTGSGCIAKAIANNSTAQVFASDISDGAIEVAKSNLKSDNVLVLKSDVLENVDDVFDVIVSNPPYIKTEVVDTLTKEVLAQPRLALDGGADGLDVYRKIINQAPAHLSDEGTLVLEIGYDQGVEVADLLLEKFSFVRVHKDLNGNNRVVIAKNKKVN
;
A
#
# COMPACT_ATOMS: atom_id res chain seq x y z
N MET A 1 -15.52 11.05 39.81
CA MET A 1 -14.73 12.27 39.53
C MET A 1 -14.14 12.13 38.14
N LYS A 2 -14.65 12.86 37.14
CA LYS A 2 -14.07 12.90 35.80
C LYS A 2 -12.73 13.63 35.90
N GLU A 3 -11.62 12.92 35.75
CA GLU A 3 -10.31 13.56 35.57
C GLU A 3 -10.43 14.54 34.40
N LYS A 4 -10.22 15.83 34.66
CA LYS A 4 -9.95 16.80 33.60
C LYS A 4 -8.66 16.33 32.92
N GLN A 5 -8.81 15.54 31.87
CA GLN A 5 -7.75 15.11 30.98
C GLN A 5 -7.03 16.39 30.55
N LYS A 6 -5.82 16.61 31.09
CA LYS A 6 -5.00 17.78 30.76
C LYS A 6 -4.90 17.80 29.24
N CYS A 7 -5.49 18.82 28.61
CA CYS A 7 -5.51 19.02 27.18
C CYS A 7 -4.06 18.98 26.68
N VAL A 8 -3.62 17.81 26.19
CA VAL A 8 -2.28 17.64 25.65
C VAL A 8 -2.27 18.47 24.37
N ALA A 9 -1.47 19.54 24.35
CA ALA A 9 -1.37 20.43 23.20
C ALA A 9 -0.62 19.71 22.08
N ILE A 10 -1.35 18.89 21.32
CA ILE A 10 -0.91 18.29 20.07
C ILE A 10 -1.41 19.20 18.96
N GLY A 11 -0.48 19.70 18.15
CA GLY A 11 -0.80 20.36 16.88
C GLY A 11 -0.41 19.46 15.71
N GLY A 12 -0.81 19.84 14.50
CA GLY A 12 -0.39 19.14 13.30
C GLY A 12 -0.05 20.05 12.13
N GLN A 13 0.33 19.40 11.05
CA GLN A 13 0.56 20.00 9.74
C GLN A 13 0.20 18.97 8.68
N ALA A 14 -0.52 19.40 7.64
CA ALA A 14 -0.72 18.59 6.45
C ALA A 14 0.59 18.41 5.67
N LEU A 15 0.76 17.22 5.12
CA LEU A 15 1.87 16.82 4.27
C LEU A 15 1.32 16.31 2.92
N ILE A 16 2.22 16.02 1.98
CA ILE A 16 1.86 15.33 0.74
C ILE A 16 1.54 13.88 1.12
N GLU A 17 0.35 13.40 0.76
CA GLU A 17 -0.18 12.09 1.17
C GLU A 17 -0.12 11.76 2.67
N GLY A 18 -0.13 12.78 3.54
CA GLY A 18 0.17 12.53 4.94
C GLY A 18 -0.19 13.63 5.92
N VAL A 19 0.04 13.34 7.19
CA VAL A 19 -0.11 14.27 8.30
C VAL A 19 1.06 14.14 9.25
N MET A 20 1.58 15.29 9.69
CA MET A 20 2.51 15.39 10.80
C MET A 20 1.74 15.82 12.04
N MET A 21 1.93 15.11 13.14
CA MET A 21 1.42 15.47 14.46
C MET A 21 2.59 15.74 15.41
N GLN A 22 2.44 16.74 16.28
CA GLN A 22 3.51 17.21 17.15
C GLN A 22 3.01 17.54 18.55
N SER A 23 3.63 16.95 19.57
CA SER A 23 3.52 17.35 20.96
C SER A 23 4.69 18.25 21.39
N ARG A 24 4.88 18.42 22.70
CA ARG A 24 6.03 19.16 23.23
C ARG A 24 7.35 18.39 23.11
N THR A 25 7.27 17.07 23.03
CA THR A 25 8.41 16.14 23.15
C THR A 25 8.59 15.27 21.92
N THR A 26 7.52 15.02 21.17
CA THR A 26 7.51 14.04 20.08
C THR A 26 6.86 14.63 18.84
N GLN A 27 7.40 14.26 17.68
CA GLN A 27 6.85 14.51 16.36
C GLN A 27 6.68 13.16 15.67
N ALA A 28 5.50 12.91 15.10
CA ALA A 28 5.25 11.73 14.26
C ALA A 28 4.70 12.17 12.91
N MET A 29 5.18 11.54 11.85
CA MET A 29 4.70 11.70 10.49
C MET A 29 4.09 10.38 10.06
N ALA A 30 2.89 10.41 9.49
CA ALA A 30 2.30 9.27 8.79
C ALA A 30 2.05 9.69 7.35
N VAL A 31 2.57 8.90 6.39
CA VAL A 31 2.52 9.20 4.96
C VAL A 31 2.12 7.94 4.21
N ARG A 32 1.14 8.05 3.32
CA ARG A 32 0.69 6.95 2.47
C ARG A 32 1.60 6.87 1.24
N ASN A 33 2.16 5.69 0.99
CA ASN A 33 2.97 5.42 -0.19
C ASN A 33 2.07 5.02 -1.39
N PRO A 34 2.63 4.92 -2.62
CA PRO A 34 1.86 4.56 -3.82
C PRO A 34 1.15 3.20 -3.74
N ASP A 35 1.69 2.25 -2.97
CA ASP A 35 1.05 0.94 -2.79
C ASP A 35 -0.20 1.01 -1.91
N GLY A 36 -0.38 2.11 -1.17
CA GLY A 36 -1.44 2.32 -0.19
C GLY A 36 -1.03 2.05 1.26
N TYR A 37 0.19 1.58 1.53
CA TYR A 37 0.71 1.38 2.88
C TYR A 37 1.05 2.71 3.54
N VAL A 38 0.79 2.84 4.85
CA VAL A 38 1.07 4.06 5.60
C VAL A 38 2.38 3.92 6.37
N GLU A 39 3.44 4.57 5.90
CA GLU A 39 4.71 4.63 6.59
C GLU A 39 4.69 5.66 7.71
N VAL A 40 5.36 5.33 8.82
CA VAL A 40 5.42 6.18 10.00
C VAL A 40 6.86 6.54 10.33
N LYS A 41 7.12 7.80 10.65
CA LYS A 41 8.41 8.26 11.16
C LYS A 41 8.24 9.03 12.45
N VAL A 42 9.07 8.71 13.44
CA VAL A 42 9.01 9.32 14.77
C VAL A 42 10.32 10.02 15.10
N LYS A 43 10.22 11.24 15.63
CA LYS A 43 11.36 12.06 16.03
C LYS A 43 11.11 12.70 17.38
N LYS A 44 12.11 12.64 18.27
CA LYS A 44 12.10 13.40 19.52
C LYS A 44 12.51 14.84 19.30
N LEU A 45 11.81 15.75 19.96
CA LEU A 45 12.07 17.18 19.93
C LEU A 45 12.98 17.58 21.09
N LYS A 46 14.04 18.32 20.76
CA LYS A 46 14.92 18.94 21.76
C LYS A 46 14.23 20.15 22.41
N SER A 47 14.42 20.29 23.72
CA SER A 47 13.93 21.44 24.50
C SER A 47 14.50 22.76 23.97
N ILE A 48 13.74 23.84 24.17
CA ILE A 48 14.08 25.15 23.63
C ILE A 48 15.00 25.88 24.61
N GLY A 49 16.05 26.53 24.11
CA GLY A 49 17.01 27.32 24.88
C GLY A 49 16.44 28.63 25.46
N PHE A 50 17.27 29.33 26.25
CA PHE A 50 16.90 30.50 27.07
C PHE A 50 16.16 31.63 26.31
N TRP A 51 16.54 31.91 25.06
CA TRP A 51 15.98 32.99 24.23
C TRP A 51 14.51 32.83 23.84
N ALA A 52 13.93 31.64 24.02
CA ALA A 52 12.50 31.40 23.79
C ALA A 52 11.59 31.86 24.95
N LYS A 53 12.12 32.59 25.93
CA LYS A 53 11.33 33.19 27.02
C LYS A 53 10.98 34.66 26.78
N VAL A 54 11.68 35.35 25.87
CA VAL A 54 11.42 36.77 25.56
C VAL A 54 10.29 36.86 24.53
N PRO A 55 9.18 37.59 24.82
CA PRO A 55 8.09 37.80 23.85
C PRO A 55 8.61 38.41 22.54
N ILE A 56 7.94 38.15 21.41
CA ILE A 56 8.33 38.57 20.05
C ILE A 56 9.59 37.86 19.53
N VAL A 57 10.71 37.88 20.26
CA VAL A 57 11.93 37.12 19.91
C VAL A 57 11.64 35.63 19.88
N ARG A 58 10.87 35.13 20.86
CA ARG A 58 10.32 33.78 20.86
C ARG A 58 9.49 33.50 19.60
N GLY A 59 8.63 34.43 19.22
CA GLY A 59 7.79 34.31 18.01
C GLY A 59 8.64 34.19 16.75
N CYS A 60 9.65 35.03 16.58
CA CYS A 60 10.58 34.97 15.45
C CYS A 60 11.32 33.62 15.39
N ILE A 61 11.91 33.18 16.51
CA ILE A 61 12.65 31.91 16.57
C ILE A 61 11.72 30.72 16.30
N SER A 62 10.53 30.73 16.89
CA SER A 62 9.54 29.68 16.69
C SER A 62 9.07 29.62 15.24
N PHE A 63 8.85 30.78 14.62
CA PHE A 63 8.46 30.87 13.21
C PHE A 63 9.54 30.29 12.28
N VAL A 64 10.80 30.73 12.41
CA VAL A 64 11.90 30.23 11.57
C VAL A 64 12.10 28.72 11.74
N ARG A 65 12.05 28.21 12.99
CA ARG A 65 12.17 26.77 13.25
C ARG A 65 10.99 25.99 12.66
N SER A 66 9.77 26.51 12.77
CA SER A 66 8.59 25.90 12.17
C SER A 66 8.68 25.88 10.65
N LEU A 67 9.23 26.92 10.02
CA LEU A 67 9.39 26.99 8.58
C LEU A 67 10.43 25.97 8.08
N ILE A 68 11.60 25.90 8.72
CA ILE A 68 12.64 24.91 8.38
C ILE A 68 12.16 23.48 8.63
N SER A 69 11.50 23.24 9.76
CA SER A 69 10.95 21.91 10.07
C SER A 69 9.83 21.54 9.11
N GLY A 70 8.91 22.47 8.83
CA GLY A 70 7.75 22.25 7.99
C GLY A 70 8.13 21.98 6.53
N THR A 71 9.09 22.73 5.97
CA THR A 71 9.61 22.44 4.62
C THR A 71 10.30 21.09 4.57
N LYS A 72 11.15 20.78 5.56
CA LYS A 72 11.81 19.47 5.65
C LYS A 72 10.80 18.31 5.71
N THR A 73 9.74 18.41 6.53
CA THR A 73 8.74 17.35 6.63
C THR A 73 7.92 17.18 5.34
N VAL A 74 7.66 18.27 4.61
CA VAL A 74 6.99 18.20 3.30
C VAL A 74 7.87 17.49 2.28
N TYR A 75 9.18 17.79 2.24
CA TYR A 75 10.11 17.08 1.36
C TYR A 75 10.20 15.59 1.69
N GLU A 76 10.36 15.24 2.97
CA GLU A 76 10.39 13.85 3.40
C GLU A 76 9.08 13.11 3.08
N SER A 77 7.92 13.79 3.12
CA SER A 77 6.65 13.17 2.68
C SER A 77 6.56 12.97 1.18
N ALA A 78 7.13 13.88 0.38
CA ALA A 78 7.15 13.74 -1.07
C ALA A 78 7.98 12.52 -1.50
N GLU A 79 9.12 12.27 -0.84
CA GLU A 79 9.99 11.12 -1.10
C GLU A 79 9.31 9.76 -0.83
N VAL A 80 8.30 9.73 0.04
CA VAL A 80 7.51 8.52 0.35
C VAL A 80 6.29 8.42 -0.55
N ALA A 81 5.63 9.55 -0.84
CA ALA A 81 4.38 9.61 -1.59
C ALA A 81 4.55 9.36 -3.09
N PHE A 82 5.72 9.69 -3.66
CA PHE A 82 6.00 9.55 -5.08
C PHE A 82 7.02 8.44 -5.36
N PRO A 83 6.93 7.74 -6.50
CA PRO A 83 7.97 6.80 -6.94
C PRO A 83 9.35 7.48 -7.01
N GLU A 84 10.42 6.71 -6.75
CA GLU A 84 11.79 7.25 -6.76
C GLU A 84 12.15 7.93 -8.10
N GLU A 85 11.61 7.44 -9.22
CA GLU A 85 11.81 8.01 -10.56
C GLU A 85 11.21 9.42 -10.73
N ASP A 86 10.14 9.72 -10.00
CA ASP A 86 9.44 11.00 -10.07
C ASP A 86 9.96 12.02 -9.05
N THR A 87 10.83 11.60 -8.12
CA THR A 87 11.38 12.49 -7.09
C THR A 87 12.55 13.33 -7.65
N PRO A 88 12.43 14.67 -7.71
CA PRO A 88 13.54 15.51 -8.17
C PRO A 88 14.71 15.42 -7.19
N GLY A 89 15.93 15.32 -7.70
CA GLY A 89 17.12 15.30 -6.85
C GLY A 89 17.21 16.53 -5.91
N SER A 90 17.94 16.38 -4.80
CA SER A 90 18.06 17.40 -3.74
C SER A 90 18.46 18.80 -4.26
N VAL A 91 19.26 18.87 -5.32
CA VAL A 91 19.65 20.11 -6.01
C VAL A 91 18.46 20.75 -6.72
N ALA A 92 17.67 19.98 -7.47
CA ALA A 92 16.49 20.47 -8.17
C ALA A 92 15.42 20.99 -7.20
N MET A 93 15.24 20.32 -6.07
CA MET A 93 14.38 20.79 -4.98
C MET A 93 14.89 22.10 -4.38
N GLY A 94 16.20 22.23 -4.15
CA GLY A 94 16.82 23.47 -3.69
C GLY A 94 16.57 24.65 -4.63
N ILE A 95 16.73 24.43 -5.94
CA ILE A 95 16.45 25.43 -6.98
C ILE A 95 14.97 25.83 -6.97
N SER A 96 14.07 24.84 -6.92
CA SER A 96 12.61 25.07 -6.88
C SER A 96 12.20 25.88 -5.64
N GLY A 97 12.82 25.62 -4.49
CA GLY A 97 12.63 26.39 -3.28
C GLY A 97 13.03 27.85 -3.43
N VAL A 98 14.20 28.14 -4.03
CA VAL A 98 14.67 29.50 -4.28
C VAL A 98 13.73 30.24 -5.26
N ILE A 99 13.33 29.58 -6.35
CA ILE A 99 12.37 30.12 -7.31
C ILE A 99 11.04 30.44 -6.62
N GLY A 100 10.54 29.54 -5.77
CA GLY A 100 9.31 29.75 -5.01
C GLY A 100 9.39 30.97 -4.08
N VAL A 101 10.52 31.19 -3.40
CA VAL A 101 10.72 32.38 -2.57
C VAL A 101 10.77 33.66 -3.41
N LEU A 102 11.49 33.65 -4.53
CA LEU A 102 11.55 34.81 -5.45
C LEU A 102 10.17 35.13 -6.01
N PHE A 103 9.40 34.11 -6.40
CA PHE A 103 8.04 34.24 -6.88
C PHE A 103 7.12 34.82 -5.79
N ALA A 104 7.23 34.36 -4.54
CA ALA A 104 6.46 34.90 -3.43
C ALA A 104 6.79 36.39 -3.16
N ILE A 105 8.07 36.78 -3.22
CA ILE A 105 8.49 38.18 -3.10
C ILE A 105 7.88 39.01 -4.24
N ALA A 106 7.97 38.53 -5.48
CA ALA A 106 7.39 39.21 -6.63
C ALA A 106 5.87 39.37 -6.49
N LEU A 107 5.16 38.31 -6.11
CA LEU A 107 3.70 38.29 -6.04
C LEU A 107 3.14 39.13 -4.89
N PHE A 108 3.76 39.10 -3.70
CA PHE A 108 3.20 39.72 -2.49
C PHE A 108 3.80 41.08 -2.13
N PHE A 109 5.00 41.41 -2.63
CA PHE A 109 5.67 42.68 -2.33
C PHE A 109 5.78 43.59 -3.55
N VAL A 110 6.15 43.04 -4.72
CA VAL A 110 6.38 43.84 -5.92
C VAL A 110 5.07 44.13 -6.66
N LEU A 111 4.26 43.10 -6.93
CA LEU A 111 3.03 43.21 -7.71
C LEU A 111 2.00 44.20 -7.13
N PRO A 112 1.71 44.25 -5.81
CA PRO A 112 0.77 45.23 -5.27
C PRO A 112 1.24 46.68 -5.51
N SER A 113 2.53 46.94 -5.35
CA SER A 113 3.13 48.26 -5.60
C SER A 113 3.03 48.65 -7.07
N LEU A 114 3.31 47.71 -7.99
CA LEU A 114 3.14 47.94 -9.43
C LEU A 114 1.68 48.22 -9.81
N ALA A 115 0.73 47.51 -9.19
CA ALA A 115 -0.69 47.71 -9.45
C ALA A 115 -1.17 49.10 -9.03
N VAL A 116 -0.77 49.59 -7.86
CA VAL A 116 -1.14 50.95 -7.40
C VAL A 116 -0.54 52.03 -8.29
N ASN A 117 0.76 51.93 -8.61
CA ASN A 117 1.40 52.89 -9.52
C ASN A 117 0.72 52.92 -10.91
N GLY A 118 0.25 51.76 -11.39
CA GLY A 118 -0.51 51.65 -12.63
C GLY A 118 -1.87 52.35 -12.55
N ILE A 119 -2.57 52.25 -11.41
CA ILE A 119 -3.84 52.94 -11.17
C ILE A 119 -3.63 54.46 -11.16
N GLU A 120 -2.61 54.96 -10.46
CA GLU A 120 -2.28 56.40 -10.44
C GLU A 120 -1.96 56.93 -11.84
N ALA A 121 -1.15 56.20 -12.61
CA ALA A 121 -0.81 56.57 -13.98
C ALA A 121 -2.02 56.56 -14.93
N LEU A 122 -2.93 55.59 -14.77
CA LEU A 122 -4.12 55.44 -15.62
C LEU A 122 -5.17 56.51 -15.34
N PHE A 123 -5.41 56.83 -14.07
CA PHE A 123 -6.44 57.80 -13.67
C PHE A 123 -5.93 59.23 -13.50
N LYS A 124 -4.60 59.46 -13.54
CA LYS A 124 -3.95 60.77 -13.31
C LYS A 124 -4.41 61.41 -11.99
N VAL A 125 -4.59 60.60 -10.95
CA VAL A 125 -4.97 61.06 -9.61
C VAL A 125 -3.76 60.94 -8.70
N ASP A 126 -3.39 62.04 -8.03
CA ASP A 126 -2.46 62.00 -6.91
C ASP A 126 -3.20 61.49 -5.67
N ILE A 127 -2.94 60.24 -5.31
CA ILE A 127 -3.51 59.59 -4.14
C ILE A 127 -2.61 59.89 -2.95
N ASP A 128 -3.20 60.31 -1.82
CA ASP A 128 -2.46 60.53 -0.58
C ASP A 128 -1.68 59.27 -0.17
N ALA A 129 -0.45 59.44 0.31
CA ALA A 129 0.48 58.34 0.66
C ALA A 129 -0.13 57.35 1.66
N TYR A 130 -1.00 57.82 2.55
CA TYR A 130 -1.74 56.97 3.48
C TYR A 130 -2.81 56.11 2.77
N LEU A 131 -3.51 56.69 1.80
CA LEU A 131 -4.52 56.00 1.01
C LEU A 131 -3.87 55.01 0.03
N VAL A 132 -2.71 55.35 -0.56
CA VAL A 132 -1.86 54.43 -1.34
C VAL A 132 -1.49 53.19 -0.52
N SER A 133 -1.05 53.38 0.73
CA SER A 133 -0.67 52.27 1.61
C SER A 133 -1.87 51.36 1.96
N LEU A 134 -3.06 51.93 2.12
CA LEU A 134 -4.29 51.19 2.40
C LEU A 134 -4.78 50.42 1.17
N ILE A 135 -4.73 51.03 -0.02
CA ILE A 135 -5.06 50.38 -1.30
C ILE A 135 -4.07 49.24 -1.60
N GLU A 136 -2.76 49.46 -1.39
CA GLU A 136 -1.74 48.41 -1.56
C GLU A 136 -2.02 47.21 -0.64
N GLY A 137 -2.41 47.47 0.62
CA GLY A 137 -2.83 46.45 1.56
C GLY A 137 -4.08 45.67 1.09
N GLY A 138 -5.08 46.37 0.56
CA GLY A 138 -6.29 45.78 -0.01
C GLY A 138 -6.00 44.91 -1.23
N ILE A 139 -5.18 45.39 -2.17
CA ILE A 139 -4.73 44.63 -3.35
C ILE A 139 -3.94 43.39 -2.92
N ARG A 140 -3.10 43.48 -1.89
CA ARG A 140 -2.36 42.33 -1.35
C ARG A 140 -3.30 41.26 -0.79
N ILE A 141 -4.35 41.64 -0.06
CA ILE A 141 -5.39 40.71 0.42
C ILE A 141 -6.11 40.06 -0.76
N LEU A 142 -6.48 40.83 -1.77
CA LEU A 142 -7.13 40.31 -2.97
C LEU A 142 -6.24 39.30 -3.71
N ILE A 143 -4.98 39.65 -3.98
CA ILE A 143 -4.00 38.75 -4.63
C ILE A 143 -3.86 37.45 -3.84
N PHE A 144 -3.77 37.53 -2.51
CA PHE A 144 -3.68 36.34 -1.66
C PHE A 144 -4.91 35.42 -1.76
N ILE A 145 -6.11 35.99 -1.73
CA ILE A 145 -7.35 35.22 -1.85
C ILE A 145 -7.43 34.58 -3.25
N VAL A 146 -7.14 35.33 -4.31
CA VAL A 146 -7.13 34.82 -5.68
C VAL A 146 -6.08 33.72 -5.84
N TYR A 147 -4.88 33.91 -5.32
CA TYR A 147 -3.81 32.93 -5.31
C TYR A 147 -4.24 31.62 -4.64
N LEU A 148 -4.82 31.69 -3.43
CA LEU A 148 -5.34 30.49 -2.75
C LEU A 148 -6.44 29.80 -3.56
N LEU A 149 -7.35 30.57 -4.18
CA LEU A 149 -8.40 29.99 -5.02
C LEU A 149 -7.82 29.27 -6.24
N LEU A 150 -6.81 29.83 -6.91
CA LEU A 150 -6.15 29.21 -8.06
C LEU A 150 -5.43 27.91 -7.65
N VAL A 151 -4.59 27.99 -6.62
CA VAL A 151 -3.80 26.83 -6.17
C VAL A 151 -4.70 25.73 -5.58
N SER A 152 -5.82 26.09 -4.93
CA SER A 152 -6.80 25.10 -4.43
C SER A 152 -7.48 24.29 -5.53
N ARG A 153 -7.38 24.69 -6.80
CA ARG A 153 -7.88 23.93 -7.95
C ARG A 153 -6.89 22.89 -8.48
N MET A 154 -5.63 22.96 -8.07
CA MET A 154 -4.63 21.94 -8.41
C MET A 154 -4.93 20.67 -7.60
N LYS A 155 -4.92 19.50 -8.27
CA LYS A 155 -5.31 18.22 -7.65
C LYS A 155 -4.50 17.90 -6.39
N ASP A 156 -3.18 18.03 -6.47
CA ASP A 156 -2.27 17.67 -5.36
C ASP A 156 -2.41 18.60 -4.16
N ILE A 157 -2.62 19.91 -4.40
CA ILE A 157 -2.83 20.87 -3.32
C ILE A 157 -4.21 20.69 -2.70
N ARG A 158 -5.24 20.41 -3.50
CA ARG A 158 -6.57 20.08 -2.98
C ARG A 158 -6.51 18.83 -2.09
N ARG A 159 -5.75 17.82 -2.50
CA ARG A 159 -5.53 16.60 -1.70
C ARG A 159 -4.77 16.90 -0.40
N THR A 160 -3.72 17.72 -0.44
CA THR A 160 -3.06 18.23 0.78
C THR A 160 -4.03 18.98 1.71
N PHE A 161 -4.95 19.79 1.17
CA PHE A 161 -5.98 20.47 1.96
C PHE A 161 -7.06 19.52 2.53
N MET A 162 -7.25 18.34 1.94
CA MET A 162 -8.08 17.28 2.55
C MET A 162 -7.35 16.63 3.74
N TYR A 163 -6.05 16.34 3.62
CA TYR A 163 -5.23 15.89 4.76
C TYR A 163 -5.19 16.93 5.90
N HIS A 164 -5.18 18.21 5.57
CA HIS A 164 -5.34 19.29 6.55
C HIS A 164 -6.71 19.23 7.25
N GLY A 165 -7.78 18.94 6.50
CA GLY A 165 -9.09 18.66 7.07
C GLY A 165 -9.09 17.45 8.00
N ALA A 166 -8.36 16.38 7.66
CA ALA A 166 -8.20 15.18 8.49
C ALA A 166 -7.46 15.48 9.81
N GLU A 167 -6.40 16.29 9.75
CA GLU A 167 -5.68 16.77 10.93
C GLU A 167 -6.63 17.49 11.90
N HIS A 168 -7.34 18.51 11.40
CA HIS A 168 -8.27 19.28 12.22
C HIS A 168 -9.41 18.44 12.80
N ARG A 169 -9.97 17.53 12.01
CA ARG A 169 -11.03 16.62 12.47
C ARG A 169 -10.55 15.70 13.58
N THR A 170 -9.34 15.16 13.45
CA THR A 170 -8.73 14.29 14.47
C THR A 170 -8.52 15.04 15.79
N ILE A 171 -7.96 16.25 15.73
CA ILE A 171 -7.74 17.10 16.91
C ILE A 171 -9.09 17.48 17.56
N ASN A 172 -10.06 17.93 16.76
CA ASN A 172 -11.41 18.28 17.25
C ASN A 172 -12.13 17.08 17.89
N CYS A 173 -11.96 15.87 17.33
CA CYS A 173 -12.54 14.65 17.88
C CYS A 173 -11.98 14.36 19.28
N PHE A 174 -10.65 14.48 19.42
CA PHE A 174 -9.97 14.32 20.70
C PHE A 174 -10.37 15.38 21.73
N GLU A 175 -10.45 16.65 21.34
CA GLU A 175 -10.84 17.75 22.24
C GLU A 175 -12.27 17.62 22.75
N LYS A 176 -13.17 17.03 21.96
CA LYS A 176 -14.54 16.70 22.37
C LYS A 176 -14.62 15.48 23.28
N GLY A 177 -13.51 14.77 23.51
CA GLY A 177 -13.46 13.55 24.32
C GLY A 177 -14.14 12.35 23.66
N MET A 178 -14.22 12.32 22.33
CA MET A 178 -14.75 11.17 21.57
C MET A 178 -13.61 10.20 21.23
N ASP A 179 -13.95 8.91 21.10
CA ASP A 179 -12.99 7.90 20.67
C ASP A 179 -12.50 8.16 19.24
N LEU A 180 -11.19 8.01 19.03
CA LEU A 180 -10.52 8.27 17.75
C LEU A 180 -10.74 7.12 16.76
N THR A 181 -11.97 7.00 16.29
CA THR A 181 -12.37 6.12 15.19
C THR A 181 -12.61 6.94 13.93
N VAL A 182 -12.52 6.31 12.76
CA VAL A 182 -12.75 6.96 11.46
C VAL A 182 -14.13 7.63 11.42
N ASP A 183 -15.18 6.93 11.86
CA ASP A 183 -16.55 7.45 11.88
C ASP A 183 -16.71 8.70 12.77
N ASN A 184 -16.11 8.71 13.96
CA ASN A 184 -16.17 9.86 14.87
C ASN A 184 -15.38 11.06 14.34
N VAL A 185 -14.20 10.81 13.76
CA VAL A 185 -13.36 11.84 13.13
C VAL A 185 -14.09 12.46 11.94
N GLN A 186 -14.75 11.66 11.10
CA GLN A 186 -15.51 12.12 9.94
C GLN A 186 -16.69 13.05 10.32
N LYS A 187 -17.31 12.84 11.48
CA LYS A 187 -18.38 13.71 12.03
C LYS A 187 -17.87 15.05 12.57
N CYS A 188 -16.57 15.23 12.75
CA CYS A 188 -16.00 16.46 13.29
C CYS A 188 -15.89 17.59 12.25
N SER A 189 -15.79 18.82 12.76
CA SER A 189 -15.56 19.99 11.92
C SER A 189 -14.14 19.98 11.37
N THR A 190 -13.96 20.45 10.13
CA THR A 190 -12.63 20.75 9.55
C THR A 190 -12.09 22.10 10.02
N ARG A 191 -12.87 22.88 10.80
CA ARG A 191 -12.45 24.19 11.31
C ARG A 191 -11.87 24.05 12.71
N HIS A 192 -10.78 24.74 12.96
CA HIS A 192 -10.09 24.69 14.25
C HIS A 192 -9.47 26.04 14.61
N ASN A 193 -9.49 26.40 15.89
CA ASN A 193 -9.07 27.71 16.39
C ASN A 193 -7.55 27.89 16.41
N ARG A 194 -6.77 26.80 16.24
CA ARG A 194 -5.29 26.81 16.33
C ARG A 194 -4.66 26.34 15.01
N CYS A 195 -5.00 27.01 13.91
CA CYS A 195 -4.49 26.69 12.58
C CYS A 195 -3.47 27.73 12.08
N GLY A 196 -2.45 27.27 11.35
CA GLY A 196 -1.44 28.13 10.71
C GLY A 196 -1.98 29.04 9.58
N THR A 197 -3.15 28.74 9.01
CA THR A 197 -3.77 29.61 7.99
C THR A 197 -4.28 30.93 8.58
N THR A 198 -4.76 30.88 9.83
CA THR A 198 -5.08 32.08 10.62
C THR A 198 -3.82 32.90 10.90
N PHE A 199 -2.66 32.26 11.09
CA PHE A 199 -1.38 32.96 11.23
C PHE A 199 -0.99 33.71 9.95
N LEU A 200 -1.15 33.12 8.76
CA LEU A 200 -0.89 33.80 7.49
C LEU A 200 -1.74 35.07 7.33
N PHE A 201 -3.02 34.99 7.69
CA PHE A 201 -3.90 36.16 7.69
C PHE A 201 -3.41 37.25 8.66
N PHE A 202 -2.99 36.88 9.88
CA PHE A 202 -2.44 37.83 10.84
C PHE A 202 -1.14 38.46 10.33
N VAL A 203 -0.25 37.70 9.69
CA VAL A 203 0.95 38.25 9.05
C VAL A 203 0.58 39.31 8.03
N MET A 204 -0.48 39.10 7.24
CA MET A 204 -0.93 40.11 6.28
C MET A 204 -1.47 41.37 6.94
N VAL A 205 -2.38 41.24 7.91
CA VAL A 205 -2.95 42.39 8.62
C VAL A 205 -1.86 43.15 9.39
N MET A 206 -1.01 42.44 10.13
CA MET A 206 0.11 43.03 10.86
C MET A 206 1.14 43.64 9.92
N SER A 207 1.33 43.12 8.71
CA SER A 207 2.20 43.75 7.71
C SER A 207 1.67 45.14 7.33
N ILE A 208 0.36 45.30 7.13
CA ILE A 208 -0.24 46.59 6.79
C ILE A 208 -0.05 47.58 7.95
N LEU A 209 -0.36 47.15 9.18
CA LEU A 209 -0.26 47.99 10.37
C LEU A 209 1.19 48.40 10.68
N ILE A 210 2.13 47.45 10.67
CA ILE A 210 3.53 47.71 11.00
C ILE A 210 4.21 48.53 9.90
N ILE A 211 3.89 48.30 8.63
CA ILE A 211 4.43 49.12 7.52
C ILE A 211 3.86 50.54 7.61
N ALA A 212 2.55 50.72 7.79
CA ALA A 212 1.95 52.05 7.95
C ALA A 212 2.54 52.81 9.15
N LEU A 213 2.71 52.13 10.28
CA LEU A 213 3.35 52.70 11.47
C LEU A 213 4.81 53.05 11.20
N SER A 214 5.55 52.20 10.48
CA SER A 214 6.94 52.49 10.12
C SER A 214 7.03 53.76 9.28
N THR A 215 6.17 53.91 8.26
CA THR A 215 6.12 55.11 7.42
C THR A 215 5.84 56.37 8.25
N LEU A 216 4.92 56.29 9.21
CA LEU A 216 4.66 57.39 10.15
C LEU A 216 5.89 57.73 11.00
N ILE A 217 6.57 56.73 11.57
CA ILE A 217 7.77 56.93 12.39
C ILE A 217 8.91 57.55 11.57
N PHE A 218 9.19 57.05 10.37
CA PHE A 218 10.23 57.61 9.49
C PHE A 218 9.92 59.06 9.10
N SER A 219 8.64 59.39 8.87
CA SER A 219 8.20 60.76 8.62
C SER A 219 8.41 61.67 9.84
N LEU A 220 8.05 61.21 11.05
CA LEU A 220 8.21 61.98 12.28
C LEU A 220 9.69 62.18 12.68
N CYS A 221 10.55 61.21 12.37
CA CYS A 221 11.98 61.30 12.63
C CYS A 221 12.76 62.14 11.59
N GLY A 222 12.08 62.72 10.60
CA GLY A 222 12.72 63.51 9.54
C GLY A 222 13.53 62.69 8.53
N ILE A 223 13.34 61.36 8.50
CA ILE A 223 14.03 60.41 7.62
C ILE A 223 13.03 59.84 6.59
N GLY A 224 12.01 60.62 6.24
CA GLY A 224 10.96 60.22 5.29
C GLY A 224 11.49 59.84 3.91
N TRP A 225 12.63 60.40 3.49
CA TRP A 225 13.31 60.12 2.22
C TRP A 225 13.64 58.62 2.02
N VAL A 226 13.86 57.88 3.10
CA VAL A 226 14.10 56.42 3.04
C VAL A 226 12.86 55.67 2.53
N MET A 227 11.67 56.20 2.83
CA MET A 227 10.41 55.67 2.33
C MET A 227 10.06 56.19 0.94
N GLU A 228 10.69 57.27 0.45
CA GLU A 228 10.47 57.79 -0.91
C GLU A 228 11.20 56.96 -1.96
N ASP A 229 12.43 56.50 -1.65
CA ASP A 229 13.18 55.61 -2.55
C ASP A 229 12.54 54.22 -2.62
N LYS A 230 12.27 53.77 -3.86
CA LYS A 230 11.59 52.49 -4.13
C LYS A 230 12.35 51.27 -3.59
N TRP A 231 13.68 51.27 -3.71
CA TRP A 231 14.53 50.14 -3.32
C TRP A 231 14.74 50.12 -1.81
N LEU A 232 14.96 51.27 -1.19
CA LEU A 232 15.07 51.38 0.27
C LEU A 232 13.74 51.01 0.95
N ARG A 233 12.60 51.44 0.41
CA ARG A 233 11.27 51.03 0.88
C ARG A 233 11.11 49.51 0.85
N ILE A 234 11.51 48.84 -0.23
CA ILE A 234 11.47 47.38 -0.34
C ILE A 234 12.41 46.74 0.70
N ALA A 235 13.64 47.25 0.85
CA ALA A 235 14.61 46.73 1.81
C ALA A 235 14.10 46.83 3.26
N VAL A 236 13.48 47.95 3.64
CA VAL A 236 12.88 48.11 4.97
C VAL A 236 11.70 47.15 5.17
N ARG A 237 10.82 47.00 4.16
CA ARG A 237 9.70 46.04 4.23
C ARG A 237 10.18 44.60 4.44
N LEU A 238 11.25 44.19 3.74
CA LEU A 238 11.87 42.88 3.94
C LEU A 238 12.52 42.76 5.33
N GLY A 239 13.20 43.80 5.81
CA GLY A 239 13.79 43.84 7.15
C GLY A 239 12.77 43.76 8.29
N LEU A 240 11.55 44.25 8.08
CA LEU A 240 10.46 44.19 9.06
C LEU A 240 9.76 42.81 9.11
N LEU A 241 10.03 41.89 8.17
CA LEU A 241 9.37 40.57 8.12
C LEU A 241 9.48 39.76 9.42
N PRO A 242 10.65 39.64 10.07
CA PRO A 242 10.77 38.92 11.33
C PRO A 242 9.89 39.54 12.41
N ILE A 243 9.84 40.87 12.49
CA ILE A 243 9.03 41.59 13.48
C ILE A 243 7.55 41.32 13.24
N ILE A 244 7.09 41.43 11.98
CA ILE A 244 5.71 41.13 11.59
C ILE A 244 5.34 39.70 11.97
N ALA A 245 6.19 38.72 11.65
CA ALA A 245 5.98 37.33 12.00
C ALA A 245 5.94 37.10 13.52
N GLY A 246 6.85 37.73 14.27
CA GLY A 246 6.91 37.65 15.73
C GLY A 246 5.65 38.19 16.41
N PHE A 247 5.18 39.38 16.02
CA PHE A 247 3.92 39.93 16.53
C PHE A 247 2.71 39.09 16.13
N SER A 248 2.66 38.60 14.88
CA SER A 248 1.55 37.76 14.40
C SER A 248 1.48 36.43 15.16
N PHE A 249 2.63 35.86 15.52
CA PHE A 249 2.70 34.63 16.30
C PHE A 249 2.21 34.85 17.73
N GLU A 250 2.64 35.92 18.38
CA GLU A 250 2.20 36.26 19.74
C GLU A 250 0.70 36.60 19.78
N LEU A 251 0.18 37.27 18.75
CA LEU A 251 -1.26 37.52 18.59
C LEU A 251 -2.04 36.21 18.47
N LEU A 252 -1.61 35.28 17.60
CA LEU A 252 -2.25 33.97 17.46
C LEU A 252 -2.22 33.20 18.78
N GLN A 253 -1.06 33.14 19.43
CA GLN A 253 -0.87 32.38 20.67
C GLN A 253 -1.64 32.99 21.84
N GLY A 254 -1.80 34.31 21.88
CA GLY A 254 -2.61 35.05 22.83
C GLY A 254 -4.10 34.77 22.61
N LEU A 255 -4.60 34.92 21.38
CA LEU A 255 -5.99 34.63 21.02
C LEU A 255 -6.35 33.17 21.31
N ALA A 256 -5.43 32.21 21.10
CA ALA A 256 -5.67 30.79 21.39
C ALA A 256 -5.78 30.46 22.89
N LYS A 257 -5.32 31.34 23.79
CA LYS A 257 -5.41 31.16 25.25
C LYS A 257 -6.63 31.85 25.86
N LEU A 258 -7.27 32.75 25.12
CA LEU A 258 -8.45 33.46 25.59
C LEU A 258 -9.69 32.55 25.49
N PRO A 259 -10.63 32.65 26.46
CA PRO A 259 -11.89 31.92 26.41
C PRO A 259 -12.74 32.35 25.20
N ASP A 260 -13.62 31.46 24.78
CA ASP A 260 -14.53 31.68 23.64
C ASP A 260 -15.61 32.70 24.04
N ASN A 261 -15.45 33.94 23.58
CA ASN A 261 -16.36 35.06 23.81
C ASN A 261 -16.61 35.80 22.48
N TRP A 262 -17.75 36.47 22.36
CA TRP A 262 -18.15 37.21 21.15
C TRP A 262 -17.07 38.17 20.60
N PHE A 263 -16.32 38.82 21.49
CA PHE A 263 -15.24 39.72 21.12
C PHE A 263 -14.04 38.97 20.50
N VAL A 264 -13.65 37.84 21.10
CA VAL A 264 -12.55 37.00 20.61
C VAL A 264 -12.92 36.36 19.27
N ASP A 265 -14.20 36.00 19.10
CA ASP A 265 -14.72 35.39 17.88
C ASP A 265 -14.68 36.34 16.68
N ILE A 266 -14.84 37.65 16.88
CA ILE A 266 -14.67 38.66 15.82
C ILE A 266 -13.25 38.60 15.24
N PHE A 267 -12.23 38.51 16.11
CA PHE A 267 -10.83 38.43 15.66
C PHE A 267 -10.47 37.09 15.03
N ARG A 268 -11.15 35.99 15.42
CA ARG A 268 -10.94 34.65 14.86
C ARG A 268 -11.72 34.43 13.55
N ALA A 269 -12.85 35.09 13.36
CA ALA A 269 -13.77 34.87 12.25
C ALA A 269 -13.12 35.00 10.86
N PRO A 270 -12.27 36.01 10.57
CA PRO A 270 -11.58 36.10 9.28
C PRO A 270 -10.66 34.89 9.01
N GLY A 271 -9.93 34.42 10.03
CA GLY A 271 -9.09 33.23 9.92
C GLY A 271 -9.90 31.95 9.68
N LEU A 272 -11.02 31.79 10.40
CA LEU A 272 -11.95 30.68 10.20
C LEU A 272 -12.64 30.71 8.83
N ALA A 273 -12.87 31.90 8.26
CA ALA A 273 -13.37 32.05 6.91
C ALA A 273 -12.34 31.57 5.88
N LEU A 274 -11.06 31.91 6.07
CA LEU A 274 -9.96 31.48 5.20
C LEU A 274 -9.74 29.95 5.24
N GLN A 275 -10.03 29.32 6.38
CA GLN A 275 -9.99 27.85 6.49
C GLN A 275 -10.94 27.16 5.51
N ARG A 276 -12.03 27.80 5.07
CA ARG A 276 -12.91 27.23 4.03
C ARG A 276 -12.22 27.03 2.69
N LEU A 277 -11.14 27.76 2.42
CA LEU A 277 -10.37 27.66 1.18
C LEU A 277 -9.17 26.72 1.29
N THR A 278 -8.79 26.34 2.51
CA THR A 278 -7.55 25.62 2.83
C THR A 278 -7.78 24.31 3.60
N THR A 279 -9.04 23.98 3.87
CA THR A 279 -9.46 22.70 4.46
C THR A 279 -10.64 22.16 3.67
N TYR A 280 -10.56 20.91 3.23
CA TYR A 280 -11.66 20.18 2.60
C TYR A 280 -12.03 18.95 3.42
N PRO A 281 -13.25 18.42 3.31
CA PRO A 281 -13.62 17.17 3.94
C PRO A 281 -12.70 16.03 3.46
N PRO A 282 -12.00 15.33 4.37
CA PRO A 282 -11.14 14.19 4.04
C PRO A 282 -11.93 12.92 3.71
N GLU A 283 -11.31 12.06 2.91
CA GLU A 283 -11.72 10.67 2.72
C GLU A 283 -11.43 9.83 3.99
N SER A 284 -12.05 8.65 4.11
CA SER A 284 -11.92 7.78 5.29
C SER A 284 -10.48 7.32 5.52
N ASP A 285 -9.78 6.99 4.44
CA ASP A 285 -8.38 6.58 4.42
C ASP A 285 -7.42 7.70 4.87
N MET A 286 -7.74 8.97 4.59
CA MET A 286 -6.98 10.12 5.07
C MET A 286 -7.18 10.34 6.57
N ALA A 287 -8.39 10.07 7.08
CA ALA A 287 -8.66 10.11 8.52
C ALA A 287 -7.87 9.03 9.27
N GLU A 288 -7.71 7.84 8.70
CA GLU A 288 -6.86 6.78 9.26
C GLU A 288 -5.40 7.23 9.41
N VAL A 289 -4.84 7.88 8.38
CA VAL A 289 -3.47 8.42 8.41
C VAL A 289 -3.33 9.45 9.54
N ALA A 290 -4.29 10.37 9.66
CA ALA A 290 -4.29 11.39 10.70
C ALA A 290 -4.42 10.79 12.13
N ILE A 291 -5.29 9.80 12.30
CA ILE A 291 -5.46 9.06 13.57
C ILE A 291 -4.18 8.31 13.93
N LEU A 292 -3.55 7.64 12.95
CA LEU A 292 -2.30 6.91 13.16
C LEU A 292 -1.18 7.85 13.60
N ALA A 293 -0.99 8.99 12.92
CA ALA A 293 0.00 10.00 13.33
C ALA A 293 -0.27 10.50 14.77
N PHE A 294 -1.53 10.80 15.09
CA PHE A 294 -1.91 11.31 16.41
C PHE A 294 -1.68 10.29 17.53
N ASN A 295 -2.12 9.04 17.33
CA ASN A 295 -1.92 7.97 18.31
C ASN A 295 -0.45 7.57 18.45
N THR A 296 0.34 7.68 17.38
CA THR A 296 1.78 7.47 17.44
C THR A 296 2.45 8.47 18.38
N VAL A 297 2.15 9.77 18.24
CA VAL A 297 2.66 10.79 19.18
C VAL A 297 2.31 10.45 20.62
N ARG A 298 1.05 10.08 20.89
CA ARG A 298 0.59 9.72 22.24
C ARG A 298 1.32 8.50 22.81
N THR A 299 1.54 7.49 21.97
CA THR A 299 2.22 6.25 22.37
C THR A 299 3.67 6.50 22.76
N TYR A 300 4.38 7.34 21.99
CA TYR A 300 5.78 7.69 22.27
C TYR A 300 5.94 8.71 23.41
N ASP A 301 4.96 9.59 23.62
CA ASP A 301 4.93 10.46 24.80
C ASP A 301 4.66 9.66 26.09
N ALA A 302 3.85 8.59 26.02
CA ALA A 302 3.61 7.69 27.14
C ALA A 302 4.81 6.78 27.43
N ASN A 303 5.52 6.34 26.39
CA ASN A 303 6.69 5.45 26.49
C ASN A 303 7.92 6.07 25.81
N PRO A 304 8.65 6.97 26.50
CA PRO A 304 9.79 7.66 25.91
C PRO A 304 10.92 6.72 25.46
N ASP A 305 11.10 5.55 26.07
CA ASP A 305 12.24 4.67 25.79
C ASP A 305 12.05 3.77 24.56
N LYS A 306 10.88 3.83 23.90
CA LYS A 306 10.60 3.05 22.69
C LYS A 306 11.56 3.46 21.55
N PRO A 307 12.13 2.50 20.78
CA PRO A 307 12.98 2.82 19.63
C PRO A 307 12.20 3.63 18.59
N LEU A 308 12.90 4.59 17.96
CA LEU A 308 12.30 5.48 16.98
C LEU A 308 12.13 4.74 15.64
N ILE A 309 10.99 4.95 15.01
CA ILE A 309 10.72 4.43 13.66
C ILE A 309 11.22 5.46 12.64
N VAL A 310 11.92 4.99 11.61
CA VAL A 310 12.32 5.78 10.45
C VAL A 310 11.59 5.28 9.21
N PHE A 311 11.42 6.13 8.20
CA PHE A 311 10.88 5.71 6.91
C PHE A 311 11.71 4.59 6.30
N GLY A 312 11.06 3.71 5.53
CA GLY A 312 11.67 2.51 4.98
C GLY A 312 11.85 1.35 5.98
N GLN A 313 11.25 1.43 7.17
CA GLN A 313 11.15 0.32 8.12
C GLN A 313 9.70 -0.11 8.29
N TYR A 314 9.42 -1.38 8.02
CA TYR A 314 8.05 -1.91 7.96
C TYR A 314 7.83 -2.98 9.03
N GLU A 315 6.90 -2.73 9.95
CA GLU A 315 6.56 -3.72 10.97
C GLU A 315 5.86 -4.93 10.34
N VAL A 316 6.39 -6.13 10.57
CA VAL A 316 5.88 -7.39 9.98
C VAL A 316 4.39 -7.57 10.25
N GLY A 317 3.94 -7.32 11.49
CA GLY A 317 2.52 -7.48 11.86
C GLY A 317 1.59 -6.49 11.15
N ALA A 318 2.05 -5.25 10.95
CA ALA A 318 1.28 -4.24 10.22
C ALA A 318 1.26 -4.55 8.72
N LEU A 319 2.40 -4.96 8.16
CA LEU A 319 2.52 -5.34 6.76
C LEU A 319 1.70 -6.59 6.43
N ARG A 320 1.72 -7.61 7.28
CA ARG A 320 0.87 -8.82 7.15
C ARG A 320 -0.60 -8.46 7.04
N LYS A 321 -1.11 -7.59 7.93
CA LYS A 321 -2.50 -7.13 7.90
C LYS A 321 -2.81 -6.37 6.60
N PHE A 322 -1.89 -5.52 6.17
CA PHE A 322 -2.02 -4.78 4.93
C PHE A 322 -2.10 -5.70 3.71
N ILE A 323 -1.22 -6.71 3.62
CA ILE A 323 -1.25 -7.71 2.54
C ILE A 323 -2.54 -8.51 2.58
N THR A 324 -2.96 -8.97 3.76
CA THR A 324 -4.22 -9.72 3.92
C THR A 324 -5.41 -8.92 3.43
N GLN A 325 -5.48 -7.63 3.76
CA GLN A 325 -6.54 -6.74 3.27
C GLN A 325 -6.45 -6.52 1.76
N LYS A 326 -5.23 -6.42 1.20
CA LYS A 326 -5.05 -6.23 -0.25
C LYS A 326 -5.44 -7.49 -1.05
N LEU A 327 -5.21 -8.67 -0.46
CA LEU A 327 -5.56 -9.97 -1.04
C LEU A 327 -7.02 -10.38 -0.78
N SER A 328 -7.74 -9.74 0.14
CA SER A 328 -9.14 -10.10 0.42
C SER A 328 -10.11 -9.82 -0.73
N GLU A 329 -9.68 -9.04 -1.72
CA GLU A 329 -10.43 -8.79 -2.96
C GLU A 329 -10.23 -9.91 -4.00
N THR A 330 -9.36 -10.89 -3.73
CA THR A 330 -9.11 -12.07 -4.56
C THR A 330 -9.57 -13.35 -3.85
N ASP A 331 -9.48 -14.49 -4.55
CA ASP A 331 -9.76 -15.83 -3.97
C ASP A 331 -8.62 -16.35 -3.07
N ALA A 332 -7.76 -15.46 -2.57
CA ALA A 332 -6.57 -15.83 -1.81
C ALA A 332 -6.90 -16.26 -0.36
N ASP A 333 -6.18 -17.28 0.13
CA ASP A 333 -6.24 -17.67 1.54
C ASP A 333 -5.55 -16.60 2.43
N GLU A 334 -6.06 -16.35 3.63
CA GLU A 334 -5.40 -15.47 4.61
C GLU A 334 -3.95 -15.92 4.91
N ALA A 335 -3.65 -17.21 4.78
CA ALA A 335 -2.32 -17.78 4.92
C ALA A 335 -1.35 -17.38 3.81
N GLU A 336 -1.82 -16.96 2.63
CA GLU A 336 -0.97 -16.51 1.54
C GLU A 336 -0.09 -15.33 1.96
N ALA A 337 -0.61 -14.41 2.79
CA ALA A 337 0.17 -13.31 3.34
C ALA A 337 1.40 -13.81 4.13
N ASP A 338 1.23 -14.89 4.90
CA ASP A 338 2.32 -15.52 5.64
C ASP A 338 3.32 -16.20 4.70
N TRP A 339 2.83 -16.89 3.66
CA TRP A 339 3.68 -17.57 2.68
C TRP A 339 4.53 -16.58 1.87
N ILE A 340 3.96 -15.46 1.43
CA ILE A 340 4.69 -14.41 0.72
C ILE A 340 5.80 -13.84 1.61
N LEU A 341 5.48 -13.49 2.86
CA LEU A 341 6.47 -12.98 3.81
C LEU A 341 7.56 -14.02 4.09
N CYS A 342 7.19 -15.27 4.34
CA CYS A 342 8.15 -16.37 4.55
C CYS A 342 9.06 -16.60 3.35
N HIS A 343 8.52 -16.50 2.13
CA HIS A 343 9.30 -16.69 0.91
C HIS A 343 10.36 -15.60 0.74
N VAL A 344 9.97 -14.32 0.85
CA VAL A 344 10.92 -13.20 0.70
C VAL A 344 11.97 -13.20 1.80
N LEU A 345 11.54 -13.45 3.04
CA LEU A 345 12.42 -13.39 4.21
C LEU A 345 13.24 -14.68 4.41
N LYS A 346 12.88 -15.77 3.73
CA LYS A 346 13.50 -17.10 3.86
C LYS A 346 13.50 -17.63 5.30
N ILE A 347 12.39 -17.42 6.01
CA ILE A 347 12.19 -17.84 7.40
C ILE A 347 10.97 -18.73 7.55
N LYS A 348 10.90 -19.48 8.66
CA LYS A 348 9.72 -20.29 8.99
C LYS A 348 8.58 -19.40 9.50
N ARG A 349 7.33 -19.84 9.32
CA ARG A 349 6.14 -19.11 9.79
C ARG A 349 6.18 -18.75 11.27
N ALA A 350 6.71 -19.65 12.11
CA ALA A 350 6.85 -19.42 13.56
C ALA A 350 7.82 -18.27 13.91
N GLU A 351 8.72 -17.92 13.00
CA GLU A 351 9.75 -16.88 13.19
C GLU A 351 9.24 -15.49 12.78
N LEU A 352 8.12 -15.39 12.04
CA LEU A 352 7.56 -14.11 11.58
C LEU A 352 7.31 -13.12 12.73
N ALA A 353 6.81 -13.61 13.86
CA ALA A 353 6.50 -12.77 15.03
C ALA A 353 7.75 -12.21 15.75
N LEU A 354 8.91 -12.84 15.54
CA LEU A 354 10.19 -12.46 16.15
C LEU A 354 11.05 -11.58 15.23
N ARG A 355 10.64 -11.43 13.96
CA ARG A 355 11.41 -10.70 12.96
C ARG A 355 11.32 -9.19 13.23
N GLU A 356 12.47 -8.54 13.20
CA GLU A 356 12.58 -7.08 13.24
C GLU A 356 11.98 -6.43 11.98
N PRO A 357 11.73 -5.11 11.98
CA PRO A 357 11.11 -4.43 10.84
C PRO A 357 11.85 -4.71 9.53
N LEU A 358 11.08 -4.95 8.46
CA LEU A 358 11.61 -5.14 7.12
C LEU A 358 12.22 -3.83 6.61
N ASN A 359 13.25 -3.95 5.78
CA ASN A 359 13.80 -2.82 5.05
C ASN A 359 12.99 -2.53 3.75
N LYS A 360 13.37 -1.46 3.04
CA LYS A 360 12.70 -1.04 1.79
C LYS A 360 12.82 -2.07 0.66
N GLU A 361 13.92 -2.83 0.59
CA GLU A 361 14.16 -3.82 -0.47
C GLU A 361 13.30 -5.07 -0.26
N GLU A 362 13.23 -5.57 0.98
CA GLU A 362 12.35 -6.67 1.37
C GLU A 362 10.88 -6.28 1.16
N TYR A 363 10.48 -5.06 1.52
CA TYR A 363 9.13 -4.55 1.26
C TYR A 363 8.80 -4.51 -0.24
N LYS A 364 9.72 -3.97 -1.08
CA LYS A 364 9.53 -3.95 -2.54
C LYS A 364 9.35 -5.35 -3.12
N ALA A 365 10.17 -6.33 -2.68
CA ALA A 365 10.05 -7.71 -3.13
C ALA A 365 8.72 -8.37 -2.70
N VAL A 366 8.25 -8.09 -1.48
CA VAL A 366 6.92 -8.53 -1.01
C VAL A 366 5.82 -7.95 -1.88
N MET A 367 5.85 -6.63 -2.12
CA MET A 367 4.82 -5.97 -2.91
C MET A 367 4.81 -6.40 -4.38
N GLU A 368 5.95 -6.76 -4.96
CA GLU A 368 6.02 -7.33 -6.31
C GLU A 368 5.24 -8.65 -6.41
N ILE A 369 5.39 -9.54 -5.42
CA ILE A 369 4.65 -10.81 -5.36
C ILE A 369 3.14 -10.55 -5.16
N VAL A 370 2.79 -9.65 -4.23
CA VAL A 370 1.40 -9.29 -3.95
C VAL A 370 0.71 -8.72 -5.19
N ASN A 371 1.36 -7.83 -5.93
CA ASN A 371 0.78 -7.23 -7.13
C ASN A 371 0.57 -8.29 -8.23
N LYS A 372 1.54 -9.19 -8.47
CA LYS A 372 1.35 -10.33 -9.41
C LYS A 372 0.20 -11.25 -9.01
N ARG A 373 0.01 -11.46 -7.70
CA ARG A 373 -1.08 -12.28 -7.17
C ARG A 373 -2.44 -11.61 -7.39
N ILE A 374 -2.54 -10.30 -7.18
CA ILE A 374 -3.75 -9.51 -7.44
C ILE A 374 -4.12 -9.52 -8.92
N ASP A 375 -3.12 -9.55 -9.81
CA ASP A 375 -3.36 -9.65 -11.27
C ASP A 375 -3.92 -11.01 -11.71
N GLY A 376 -3.99 -11.98 -10.80
CA GLY A 376 -4.58 -13.30 -11.02
C GLY A 376 -3.56 -14.42 -11.25
N THR A 377 -2.26 -14.14 -11.12
CA THR A 377 -1.22 -15.18 -11.20
C THR A 377 -1.30 -16.07 -9.95
N PRO A 378 -1.33 -17.41 -10.09
CA PRO A 378 -1.30 -18.32 -8.95
C PRO A 378 -0.06 -18.09 -8.08
N LEU A 379 -0.23 -18.14 -6.76
CA LEU A 379 0.88 -17.90 -5.85
C LEU A 379 2.01 -18.92 -6.04
N ASP A 380 1.69 -20.20 -6.23
CA ASP A 380 2.69 -21.26 -6.46
C ASP A 380 3.58 -20.97 -7.68
N TYR A 381 3.04 -20.37 -8.75
CA TYR A 381 3.82 -19.96 -9.91
C TYR A 381 4.73 -18.77 -9.61
N ILE A 382 4.25 -17.81 -8.81
CA ILE A 382 5.08 -16.67 -8.39
C ILE A 382 6.22 -17.15 -7.48
N LEU A 383 5.95 -18.09 -6.58
CA LEU A 383 6.94 -18.68 -5.67
C LEU A 383 7.85 -19.70 -6.39
N GLY A 384 7.39 -20.27 -7.51
CA GLY A 384 8.07 -21.29 -8.31
C GLY A 384 8.04 -22.70 -7.69
N GLU A 385 7.32 -22.89 -6.59
CA GLU A 385 7.20 -24.15 -5.88
C GLU A 385 5.82 -24.33 -5.24
N SER A 386 5.39 -25.58 -5.13
CA SER A 386 4.19 -26.04 -4.43
C SER A 386 4.56 -27.21 -3.50
N GLU A 387 3.73 -27.48 -2.50
CA GLU A 387 3.89 -28.60 -1.58
C GLU A 387 2.87 -29.70 -1.93
N PHE A 388 3.35 -30.94 -2.10
CA PHE A 388 2.51 -32.09 -2.39
C PHE A 388 3.06 -33.32 -1.68
N TYR A 389 2.23 -34.00 -0.88
CA TYR A 389 2.58 -35.20 -0.13
C TYR A 389 3.81 -35.00 0.78
N GLY A 390 3.95 -33.81 1.37
CA GLY A 390 5.10 -33.38 2.17
C GLY A 390 6.39 -33.14 1.38
N LEU A 391 6.31 -33.10 0.04
CA LEU A 391 7.44 -32.88 -0.86
C LEU A 391 7.33 -31.53 -1.55
N LYS A 392 8.46 -30.85 -1.72
CA LYS A 392 8.54 -29.65 -2.57
C LYS A 392 8.56 -30.03 -4.05
N ILE A 393 7.64 -29.47 -4.81
CA ILE A 393 7.47 -29.65 -6.24
C ILE A 393 7.69 -28.31 -6.93
N LYS A 394 8.66 -28.22 -7.84
CA LYS A 394 8.80 -27.05 -8.71
C LYS A 394 7.65 -26.98 -9.68
N VAL A 395 7.08 -25.79 -9.86
CA VAL A 395 5.96 -25.53 -10.77
C VAL A 395 6.19 -24.24 -11.53
N ASN A 396 5.59 -24.14 -12.71
CA ASN A 396 5.53 -22.95 -13.54
C ASN A 396 4.29 -23.02 -14.46
N GLU A 397 4.10 -22.04 -15.33
CA GLU A 397 2.95 -21.91 -16.23
C GLU A 397 2.74 -23.07 -17.21
N ASN A 398 3.67 -24.04 -17.28
CA ASN A 398 3.59 -25.20 -18.17
C ASN A 398 2.96 -26.45 -17.52
N VAL A 399 2.66 -26.41 -16.22
CA VAL A 399 2.13 -27.58 -15.49
C VAL A 399 0.96 -27.22 -14.59
N LEU A 400 0.02 -28.16 -14.41
CA LEU A 400 -1.02 -28.04 -13.39
C LEU A 400 -0.37 -27.96 -11.99
N ILE A 401 -0.85 -27.03 -11.16
CA ILE A 401 -0.44 -26.93 -9.76
C ILE A 401 -0.99 -28.15 -9.00
N PRO A 402 -0.14 -28.93 -8.30
CA PRO A 402 -0.57 -30.09 -7.54
C PRO A 402 -1.75 -29.78 -6.61
N ARG A 403 -2.75 -30.68 -6.56
CA ARG A 403 -3.94 -30.52 -5.73
C ARG A 403 -3.89 -31.47 -4.54
N LEU A 404 -4.38 -31.01 -3.39
CA LEU A 404 -4.48 -31.85 -2.18
C LEU A 404 -5.34 -33.09 -2.42
N ASP A 405 -6.43 -32.96 -3.20
CA ASP A 405 -7.30 -34.08 -3.55
C ASP A 405 -6.55 -35.19 -4.31
N THR A 406 -5.51 -34.84 -5.08
CA THR A 406 -4.67 -35.78 -5.82
C THR A 406 -3.79 -36.65 -4.90
N GLU A 407 -3.57 -36.26 -3.64
CA GLU A 407 -2.85 -37.10 -2.67
C GLU A 407 -3.59 -38.43 -2.42
N VAL A 408 -4.92 -38.42 -2.48
CA VAL A 408 -5.76 -39.63 -2.33
C VAL A 408 -5.50 -40.62 -3.47
N VAL A 409 -5.18 -40.13 -4.68
CA VAL A 409 -4.79 -40.96 -5.83
C VAL A 409 -3.48 -41.69 -5.53
N VAL A 410 -2.49 -41.00 -4.98
CA VAL A 410 -1.20 -41.57 -4.57
C VAL A 410 -1.39 -42.63 -3.49
N GLU A 411 -2.21 -42.37 -2.47
CA GLU A 411 -2.50 -43.36 -1.43
C GLU A 411 -3.09 -44.66 -1.99
N HIS A 412 -4.02 -44.54 -2.95
CA HIS A 412 -4.64 -45.69 -3.58
C HIS A 412 -3.68 -46.43 -4.52
N ALA A 413 -2.80 -45.72 -5.23
CA ALA A 413 -1.74 -46.33 -6.02
C ALA A 413 -0.78 -47.13 -5.12
N LEU A 414 -0.26 -46.53 -4.04
CA LEU A 414 0.67 -47.17 -3.11
C LEU A 414 0.11 -48.44 -2.45
N LYS A 415 -1.21 -48.51 -2.18
CA LYS A 415 -1.86 -49.73 -1.67
C LYS A 415 -1.82 -50.91 -2.64
N ASN A 416 -1.64 -50.65 -3.94
CA ASN A 416 -1.60 -51.68 -4.99
C ASN A 416 -0.19 -51.95 -5.52
N ILE A 417 0.81 -51.16 -5.11
CA ILE A 417 2.21 -51.33 -5.52
C ILE A 417 2.92 -52.31 -4.58
N LYS A 418 3.66 -53.26 -5.16
CA LYS A 418 4.56 -54.18 -4.47
C LYS A 418 6.02 -53.83 -4.78
N SER A 419 6.93 -54.43 -4.02
CA SER A 419 8.37 -54.19 -4.20
C SER A 419 8.84 -54.72 -5.56
N GLY A 420 9.44 -53.85 -6.37
CA GLY A 420 9.97 -54.18 -7.69
C GLY A 420 8.97 -54.02 -8.85
N ASP A 421 7.73 -53.60 -8.56
CA ASP A 421 6.73 -53.32 -9.58
C ASP A 421 7.17 -52.17 -10.51
N LYS A 422 6.67 -52.20 -11.75
CA LYS A 422 6.76 -51.06 -12.67
C LYS A 422 5.49 -50.22 -12.58
N VAL A 423 5.65 -48.92 -12.36
CA VAL A 423 4.53 -47.99 -12.19
C VAL A 423 4.62 -46.88 -13.23
N LEU A 424 3.52 -46.57 -13.92
CA LEU A 424 3.46 -45.45 -14.87
C LEU A 424 2.51 -44.36 -14.35
N ASP A 425 3.03 -43.14 -14.24
CA ASP A 425 2.28 -41.91 -14.04
C ASP A 425 2.00 -41.27 -15.41
N LEU A 426 0.75 -41.39 -15.87
CA LEU A 426 0.26 -40.82 -17.13
C LEU A 426 -0.20 -39.38 -16.92
N MET A 427 0.19 -38.48 -17.84
CA MET A 427 -0.04 -37.03 -17.75
C MET A 427 0.53 -36.46 -16.45
N THR A 428 1.81 -36.76 -16.23
CA THR A 428 2.53 -36.50 -14.98
C THR A 428 2.61 -35.02 -14.61
N GLY A 429 2.48 -34.10 -15.58
CA GLY A 429 2.54 -32.66 -15.37
C GLY A 429 3.84 -32.25 -14.68
N SER A 430 3.74 -31.80 -13.43
CA SER A 430 4.90 -31.42 -12.61
C SER A 430 5.73 -32.60 -12.12
N GLY A 431 5.26 -33.84 -12.28
CA GLY A 431 5.86 -35.04 -11.70
C GLY A 431 5.44 -35.31 -10.26
N CYS A 432 4.38 -34.68 -9.75
CA CYS A 432 4.04 -34.74 -8.33
C CYS A 432 3.63 -36.16 -7.86
N ILE A 433 2.78 -36.86 -8.63
CA ILE A 433 2.37 -38.24 -8.35
C ILE A 433 3.58 -39.18 -8.47
N ALA A 434 4.30 -39.15 -9.59
CA ALA A 434 5.51 -39.94 -9.79
C ALA A 434 6.53 -39.76 -8.66
N LYS A 435 6.78 -38.52 -8.21
CA LYS A 435 7.73 -38.23 -7.12
C LYS A 435 7.25 -38.78 -5.78
N ALA A 436 5.96 -38.63 -5.48
CA ALA A 436 5.39 -39.15 -4.25
C ALA A 436 5.46 -40.68 -4.20
N ILE A 437 5.18 -41.36 -5.32
CA ILE A 437 5.31 -42.82 -5.43
C ILE A 437 6.77 -43.26 -5.31
N ALA A 438 7.69 -42.60 -6.02
CA ALA A 438 9.12 -42.93 -5.99
C ALA A 438 9.75 -42.77 -4.60
N ASN A 439 9.26 -41.81 -3.79
CA ASN A 439 9.72 -41.59 -2.42
C ASN A 439 9.14 -42.57 -1.39
N ASN A 440 8.00 -43.20 -1.69
CA ASN A 440 7.26 -44.05 -0.75
C ASN A 440 7.20 -45.52 -1.17
N SER A 441 7.90 -45.91 -2.24
CA SER A 441 7.96 -47.28 -2.73
C SER A 441 9.34 -47.63 -3.31
N THR A 442 9.60 -48.92 -3.52
CA THR A 442 10.79 -49.43 -4.20
C THR A 442 10.52 -49.74 -5.68
N ALA A 443 9.42 -49.24 -6.22
CA ALA A 443 9.01 -49.45 -7.60
C ALA A 443 9.92 -48.69 -8.59
N GLN A 444 9.98 -49.20 -9.83
CA GLN A 444 10.51 -48.45 -10.96
C GLN A 444 9.38 -47.56 -11.51
N VAL A 445 9.55 -46.25 -11.41
CA VAL A 445 8.51 -45.28 -11.78
C VAL A 445 8.81 -44.70 -13.16
N PHE A 446 7.79 -44.67 -14.00
CA PHE A 446 7.80 -44.01 -15.30
C PHE A 446 6.82 -42.86 -15.23
N ALA A 447 7.18 -41.74 -15.81
CA ALA A 447 6.38 -40.52 -15.82
C ALA A 447 6.27 -40.05 -17.27
N SER A 448 5.05 -39.80 -17.73
CA SER A 448 4.82 -39.42 -19.13
C SER A 448 3.90 -38.23 -19.28
N ASP A 449 4.18 -37.41 -20.28
CA ASP A 449 3.35 -36.26 -20.64
C ASP A 449 3.48 -35.97 -22.14
N ILE A 450 2.47 -35.31 -22.70
CA ILE A 450 2.48 -34.85 -24.10
C ILE A 450 3.18 -33.50 -24.25
N SER A 451 3.17 -32.67 -23.18
CA SER A 451 3.71 -31.32 -23.18
C SER A 451 5.22 -31.31 -22.96
N ASP A 452 5.97 -30.72 -23.89
CA ASP A 452 7.42 -30.54 -23.73
C ASP A 452 7.77 -29.74 -22.46
N GLY A 453 7.00 -28.69 -22.16
CA GLY A 453 7.19 -27.90 -20.94
C GLY A 453 6.92 -28.68 -19.66
N ALA A 454 5.91 -29.56 -19.66
CA ALA A 454 5.66 -30.44 -18.52
C ALA A 454 6.79 -31.45 -18.32
N ILE A 455 7.29 -32.05 -19.41
CA ILE A 455 8.44 -32.96 -19.37
C ILE A 455 9.69 -32.30 -18.78
N GLU A 456 9.97 -31.04 -19.12
CA GLU A 456 11.09 -30.29 -18.53
C GLU A 456 10.92 -30.09 -17.02
N VAL A 457 9.73 -29.69 -16.58
CA VAL A 457 9.42 -29.50 -15.16
C VAL A 457 9.51 -30.83 -14.40
N ALA A 458 8.89 -31.89 -14.93
CA ALA A 458 8.94 -33.23 -14.36
C ALA A 458 10.39 -33.73 -14.22
N LYS A 459 11.22 -33.61 -15.25
CA LYS A 459 12.66 -33.95 -15.17
C LYS A 459 13.40 -33.16 -14.09
N SER A 460 13.03 -31.90 -13.88
CA SER A 460 13.64 -31.07 -12.83
C SER A 460 13.29 -31.55 -11.40
N ASN A 461 12.10 -32.14 -11.24
CA ASN A 461 11.57 -32.65 -9.98
C ASN A 461 11.95 -34.11 -9.71
N LEU A 462 12.09 -34.92 -10.76
CA LEU A 462 12.30 -36.36 -10.76
C LEU A 462 13.77 -36.69 -11.09
N LYS A 463 14.67 -36.44 -10.13
CA LYS A 463 16.11 -36.66 -10.29
C LYS A 463 16.63 -38.02 -9.79
N SER A 464 15.73 -38.92 -9.43
CA SER A 464 16.09 -40.22 -8.84
C SER A 464 16.36 -41.26 -9.92
N ASP A 465 17.32 -42.16 -9.69
CA ASP A 465 17.70 -43.20 -10.66
C ASP A 465 16.58 -44.20 -10.96
N ASN A 466 15.59 -44.32 -10.09
CA ASN A 466 14.43 -45.19 -10.26
C ASN A 466 13.25 -44.52 -10.99
N VAL A 467 13.45 -43.32 -11.55
CA VAL A 467 12.40 -42.60 -12.29
C VAL A 467 12.82 -42.30 -13.73
N LEU A 468 11.97 -42.66 -14.68
CA LEU A 468 12.16 -42.40 -16.10
C LEU A 468 11.08 -41.45 -16.62
N VAL A 469 11.48 -40.36 -17.27
CA VAL A 469 10.54 -39.39 -17.86
C VAL A 469 10.55 -39.51 -19.39
N LEU A 470 9.39 -39.75 -19.98
CA LEU A 470 9.22 -39.97 -21.42
C LEU A 470 8.07 -39.14 -22.00
N LYS A 471 8.16 -38.78 -23.29
CA LYS A 471 7.11 -38.00 -23.97
C LYS A 471 6.15 -38.94 -24.70
N SER A 472 4.85 -38.84 -24.39
CA SER A 472 3.81 -39.68 -24.99
C SER A 472 2.46 -38.96 -25.02
N ASP A 473 1.67 -39.15 -26.08
CA ASP A 473 0.22 -38.86 -26.05
C ASP A 473 -0.46 -40.10 -25.45
N VAL A 474 -0.88 -39.99 -24.18
CA VAL A 474 -1.39 -41.13 -23.39
C VAL A 474 -0.37 -42.28 -23.43
N LEU A 475 -0.64 -43.39 -24.12
CA LEU A 475 0.23 -44.57 -24.17
C LEU A 475 0.86 -44.82 -25.55
N GLU A 476 0.75 -43.90 -26.51
CA GLU A 476 1.22 -44.12 -27.89
C GLU A 476 2.72 -44.43 -28.01
N ASN A 477 3.57 -43.82 -27.17
CA ASN A 477 5.03 -44.03 -27.17
C ASN A 477 5.52 -44.80 -25.94
N VAL A 478 4.68 -45.70 -25.41
CA VAL A 478 4.98 -46.48 -24.22
C VAL A 478 5.10 -47.95 -24.61
N ASP A 479 6.31 -48.50 -24.65
CA ASP A 479 6.53 -49.90 -25.06
C ASP A 479 6.48 -50.91 -23.89
N ASP A 480 6.64 -50.43 -22.66
CA ASP A 480 6.70 -51.26 -21.44
C ASP A 480 5.30 -51.73 -20.98
N VAL A 481 5.32 -52.78 -20.14
CA VAL A 481 4.16 -53.27 -19.40
C VAL A 481 4.33 -52.92 -17.92
N PHE A 482 3.27 -52.41 -17.30
CA PHE A 482 3.24 -51.89 -15.94
C PHE A 482 2.31 -52.69 -15.04
N ASP A 483 2.66 -52.78 -13.76
CA ASP A 483 1.83 -53.40 -12.74
C ASP A 483 0.78 -52.42 -12.21
N VAL A 484 1.11 -51.13 -12.20
CA VAL A 484 0.19 -50.05 -11.86
C VAL A 484 0.32 -48.90 -12.85
N ILE A 485 -0.80 -48.46 -13.41
CA ILE A 485 -0.91 -47.20 -14.14
C ILE A 485 -1.74 -46.24 -13.29
N VAL A 486 -1.19 -45.06 -13.01
CA VAL A 486 -1.84 -43.98 -12.28
C VAL A 486 -1.96 -42.75 -13.15
N SER A 487 -3.05 -41.98 -13.02
CA SER A 487 -3.20 -40.73 -13.77
C SER A 487 -4.15 -39.74 -13.11
N ASN A 488 -3.84 -38.45 -13.25
CA ASN A 488 -4.80 -37.37 -13.11
C ASN A 488 -5.06 -36.73 -14.49
N PRO A 489 -5.99 -37.28 -15.30
CA PRO A 489 -6.30 -36.74 -16.63
C PRO A 489 -7.05 -35.41 -16.55
N PRO A 490 -7.02 -34.57 -17.60
CA PRO A 490 -7.93 -33.44 -17.71
C PRO A 490 -9.38 -33.94 -17.86
N TYR A 491 -10.27 -33.41 -17.02
CA TYR A 491 -11.65 -33.90 -16.90
C TYR A 491 -12.71 -32.81 -16.95
N ILE A 492 -12.32 -31.54 -17.08
CA ILE A 492 -13.26 -30.42 -17.12
C ILE A 492 -13.87 -30.30 -18.51
N LYS A 493 -15.19 -30.15 -18.57
CA LYS A 493 -15.92 -29.93 -19.84
C LYS A 493 -15.43 -28.64 -20.50
N THR A 494 -15.19 -28.67 -21.81
CA THR A 494 -14.68 -27.53 -22.60
C THR A 494 -15.49 -26.24 -22.38
N GLU A 495 -16.82 -26.35 -22.26
CA GLU A 495 -17.71 -25.20 -22.03
C GLU A 495 -17.56 -24.55 -20.65
N VAL A 496 -17.05 -25.30 -19.66
CA VAL A 496 -16.86 -24.83 -18.28
C VAL A 496 -15.48 -24.18 -18.12
N VAL A 497 -14.48 -24.56 -18.92
CA VAL A 497 -13.09 -24.09 -18.77
C VAL A 497 -13.01 -22.57 -18.75
N ASP A 498 -13.70 -21.89 -19.67
CA ASP A 498 -13.64 -20.42 -19.79
C ASP A 498 -14.38 -19.69 -18.64
N THR A 499 -15.13 -20.41 -17.81
CA THR A 499 -15.84 -19.89 -16.63
C THR A 499 -15.04 -20.01 -15.33
N LEU A 500 -13.87 -20.66 -15.38
CA LEU A 500 -13.00 -20.87 -14.22
C LEU A 500 -12.40 -19.55 -13.72
N THR A 501 -11.91 -19.54 -12.48
CA THR A 501 -11.26 -18.36 -11.90
C THR A 501 -9.99 -18.00 -12.69
N LYS A 502 -9.59 -16.72 -12.64
CA LYS A 502 -8.38 -16.23 -13.34
C LYS A 502 -7.13 -17.05 -13.00
N GLU A 503 -7.05 -17.49 -11.75
CA GLU A 503 -5.96 -18.33 -11.25
C GLU A 503 -5.91 -19.68 -11.95
N VAL A 504 -7.07 -20.34 -12.12
CA VAL A 504 -7.11 -21.63 -12.81
C VAL A 504 -6.88 -21.45 -14.31
N LEU A 505 -7.40 -20.38 -14.90
CA LEU A 505 -7.17 -20.03 -16.31
C LEU A 505 -5.71 -19.71 -16.64
N ALA A 506 -4.89 -19.34 -15.65
CA ALA A 506 -3.45 -19.12 -15.82
C ALA A 506 -2.66 -20.43 -16.00
N GLN A 507 -3.27 -21.59 -15.74
CA GLN A 507 -2.65 -22.90 -15.90
C GLN A 507 -2.88 -23.45 -17.32
N PRO A 508 -2.10 -24.44 -17.79
CA PRO A 508 -2.24 -24.97 -19.13
C PRO A 508 -3.65 -25.50 -19.40
N ARG A 509 -4.32 -24.97 -20.44
CA ARG A 509 -5.63 -25.48 -20.88
C ARG A 509 -5.61 -27.00 -21.13
N LEU A 510 -4.49 -27.51 -21.66
CA LEU A 510 -4.28 -28.93 -21.93
C LEU A 510 -4.39 -29.81 -20.69
N ALA A 511 -4.08 -29.28 -19.50
CA ALA A 511 -4.18 -29.99 -18.24
C ALA A 511 -5.58 -29.87 -17.59
N LEU A 512 -6.50 -29.11 -18.19
CA LEU A 512 -7.84 -28.86 -17.66
C LEU A 512 -8.93 -29.45 -18.56
N ASP A 513 -8.84 -29.22 -19.87
CA ASP A 513 -9.89 -29.50 -20.86
C ASP A 513 -9.97 -30.98 -21.21
N GLY A 514 -11.00 -31.67 -20.69
CA GLY A 514 -11.30 -33.08 -20.95
C GLY A 514 -12.21 -33.31 -22.14
N GLY A 515 -12.50 -32.28 -22.95
CA GLY A 515 -13.38 -32.36 -24.12
C GLY A 515 -14.83 -31.98 -23.82
N ALA A 516 -15.73 -32.25 -24.79
CA ALA A 516 -17.10 -31.75 -24.77
C ALA A 516 -17.90 -32.21 -23.54
N ASP A 517 -17.71 -33.46 -23.12
CA ASP A 517 -18.33 -34.03 -21.91
C ASP A 517 -17.33 -34.27 -20.77
N GLY A 518 -16.06 -33.90 -20.97
CA GLY A 518 -14.99 -34.10 -20.00
C GLY A 518 -14.44 -35.53 -19.96
N LEU A 519 -14.87 -36.42 -20.87
CA LEU A 519 -14.54 -37.84 -20.84
C LEU A 519 -13.57 -38.32 -21.93
N ASP A 520 -13.10 -37.43 -22.81
CA ASP A 520 -12.34 -37.83 -24.01
C ASP A 520 -11.02 -38.52 -23.67
N VAL A 521 -10.30 -37.99 -22.67
CA VAL A 521 -9.02 -38.58 -22.25
C VAL A 521 -9.25 -39.91 -21.52
N TYR A 522 -10.30 -40.05 -20.72
CA TYR A 522 -10.66 -41.34 -20.11
C TYR A 522 -10.90 -42.41 -21.18
N ARG A 523 -11.64 -42.08 -22.24
CA ARG A 523 -11.86 -43.02 -23.37
C ARG A 523 -10.56 -43.46 -24.01
N LYS A 524 -9.60 -42.54 -24.22
CA LYS A 524 -8.27 -42.87 -24.75
C LYS A 524 -7.52 -43.82 -23.82
N ILE A 525 -7.44 -43.50 -22.51
CA ILE A 525 -6.75 -44.34 -21.52
C ILE A 525 -7.37 -45.74 -21.48
N ILE A 526 -8.70 -45.84 -21.35
CA ILE A 526 -9.42 -47.12 -21.24
C ILE A 526 -9.20 -47.98 -22.50
N ASN A 527 -9.03 -47.35 -23.66
CA ASN A 527 -8.79 -48.07 -24.91
C ASN A 527 -7.36 -48.62 -25.04
N GLN A 528 -6.36 -47.90 -24.53
CA GLN A 528 -4.94 -48.25 -24.71
C GLN A 528 -4.36 -49.02 -23.50
N ALA A 529 -4.75 -48.67 -22.27
CA ALA A 529 -4.18 -49.22 -21.04
C ALA A 529 -4.19 -50.76 -20.91
N PRO A 530 -5.20 -51.52 -21.41
CA PRO A 530 -5.17 -52.98 -21.31
C PRO A 530 -3.94 -53.65 -21.96
N ALA A 531 -3.37 -53.04 -23.00
CA ALA A 531 -2.19 -53.56 -23.70
C ALA A 531 -0.87 -53.30 -22.95
N HIS A 532 -0.88 -52.35 -22.00
CA HIS A 532 0.29 -51.91 -21.24
C HIS A 532 0.21 -52.25 -19.75
N LEU A 533 -0.85 -52.96 -19.32
CA LEU A 533 -0.99 -53.45 -17.95
C LEU A 533 -0.65 -54.93 -17.88
N SER A 534 0.06 -55.35 -16.84
CA SER A 534 0.27 -56.77 -16.54
C SER A 534 -1.05 -57.48 -16.26
N ASP A 535 -1.04 -58.81 -16.26
CA ASP A 535 -2.21 -59.60 -15.85
C ASP A 535 -2.61 -59.22 -14.41
N GLU A 536 -3.87 -58.83 -14.21
CA GLU A 536 -4.38 -58.29 -12.94
C GLU A 536 -3.72 -56.97 -12.48
N GLY A 537 -2.99 -56.29 -13.38
CA GLY A 537 -2.42 -54.96 -13.17
C GLY A 537 -3.50 -53.92 -12.87
N THR A 538 -3.14 -52.89 -12.11
CA THR A 538 -4.11 -51.93 -11.55
C THR A 538 -4.07 -50.59 -12.29
N LEU A 539 -5.24 -50.10 -12.68
CA LEU A 539 -5.45 -48.75 -13.20
C LEU A 539 -6.08 -47.88 -12.10
N VAL A 540 -5.46 -46.74 -11.78
CA VAL A 540 -5.91 -45.78 -10.77
C VAL A 540 -6.08 -44.41 -11.43
N LEU A 541 -7.29 -43.88 -11.48
CA LEU A 541 -7.59 -42.61 -12.15
C LEU A 541 -8.23 -41.61 -11.19
N GLU A 542 -7.76 -40.37 -11.22
CA GLU A 542 -8.52 -39.24 -10.66
C GLU A 542 -9.75 -38.95 -11.54
N ILE A 543 -10.85 -38.58 -10.90
CA ILE A 543 -12.11 -38.21 -11.56
C ILE A 543 -12.68 -36.91 -11.01
N GLY A 544 -13.47 -36.23 -11.85
CA GLY A 544 -14.40 -35.20 -11.39
C GLY A 544 -15.41 -35.77 -10.39
N TYR A 545 -15.86 -34.93 -9.45
CA TYR A 545 -16.73 -35.36 -8.35
C TYR A 545 -18.08 -35.94 -8.81
N ASP A 546 -18.53 -35.55 -10.00
CA ASP A 546 -19.79 -35.94 -10.64
C ASP A 546 -19.62 -37.05 -11.70
N GLN A 547 -18.39 -37.40 -12.08
CA GLN A 547 -18.10 -38.33 -13.20
C GLN A 547 -17.94 -39.80 -12.76
N GLY A 548 -18.08 -40.11 -11.47
CA GLY A 548 -17.75 -41.44 -10.94
C GLY A 548 -18.55 -42.60 -11.53
N VAL A 549 -19.83 -42.39 -11.86
CA VAL A 549 -20.65 -43.44 -12.48
C VAL A 549 -20.26 -43.63 -13.95
N GLU A 550 -20.17 -42.54 -14.70
CA GLU A 550 -19.88 -42.56 -16.14
C GLU A 550 -18.50 -43.19 -16.43
N VAL A 551 -17.47 -42.82 -15.66
CA VAL A 551 -16.12 -43.39 -15.80
C VAL A 551 -16.10 -44.87 -15.39
N ALA A 552 -16.84 -45.24 -14.35
CA ALA A 552 -16.92 -46.65 -13.93
C ALA A 552 -17.60 -47.53 -14.98
N ASP A 553 -18.67 -47.04 -15.62
CA ASP A 553 -19.37 -47.75 -16.69
C ASP A 553 -18.46 -47.97 -17.91
N LEU A 554 -17.68 -46.96 -18.32
CA LEU A 554 -16.70 -47.09 -19.39
C LEU A 554 -15.61 -48.14 -19.07
N LEU A 555 -15.18 -48.19 -17.80
CA LEU A 555 -14.15 -49.16 -17.38
C LEU A 555 -14.66 -50.59 -17.38
N LEU A 556 -15.94 -50.84 -17.05
CA LEU A 556 -16.52 -52.18 -16.99
C LEU A 556 -16.49 -52.93 -18.34
N GLU A 557 -16.41 -52.21 -19.46
CA GLU A 557 -16.29 -52.80 -20.80
C GLU A 557 -14.96 -53.59 -20.95
N LYS A 558 -13.86 -53.02 -20.48
CA LYS A 558 -12.49 -53.54 -20.72
C LYS A 558 -11.79 -54.08 -19.48
N PHE A 559 -12.19 -53.65 -18.29
CA PHE A 559 -11.55 -53.98 -17.03
C PHE A 559 -12.44 -54.86 -16.13
N SER A 560 -11.86 -55.32 -15.03
CA SER A 560 -12.53 -56.05 -13.95
C SER A 560 -12.34 -55.29 -12.62
N PHE A 561 -13.10 -55.64 -11.58
CA PHE A 561 -12.99 -55.05 -10.24
C PHE A 561 -13.03 -53.51 -10.18
N VAL A 562 -13.96 -52.88 -10.91
CA VAL A 562 -14.12 -51.42 -10.90
C VAL A 562 -14.69 -50.94 -9.55
N ARG A 563 -14.00 -50.01 -8.90
CA ARG A 563 -14.42 -49.39 -7.64
C ARG A 563 -14.17 -47.90 -7.63
N VAL A 564 -15.21 -47.14 -7.26
CA VAL A 564 -15.14 -45.71 -7.02
C VAL A 564 -14.85 -45.46 -5.55
N HIS A 565 -13.85 -44.64 -5.28
CA HIS A 565 -13.40 -44.23 -3.96
C HIS A 565 -13.64 -42.73 -3.78
N LYS A 566 -13.92 -42.35 -2.53
CA LYS A 566 -14.20 -40.98 -2.14
C LYS A 566 -12.97 -40.32 -1.53
N ASP A 567 -12.86 -39.00 -1.71
CA ASP A 567 -11.89 -38.17 -1.00
C ASP A 567 -12.29 -37.92 0.46
N LEU A 568 -11.45 -37.16 1.17
CA LEU A 568 -11.69 -36.77 2.57
C LEU A 568 -12.95 -35.91 2.76
N ASN A 569 -13.42 -35.25 1.69
CA ASN A 569 -14.63 -34.43 1.68
C ASN A 569 -15.89 -35.24 1.32
N GLY A 570 -15.74 -36.54 1.05
CA GLY A 570 -16.84 -37.45 0.74
C GLY A 570 -17.32 -37.41 -0.72
N ASN A 571 -16.58 -36.75 -1.60
CA ASN A 571 -16.85 -36.70 -3.04
C ASN A 571 -16.18 -37.87 -3.76
N ASN A 572 -16.75 -38.34 -4.85
CA ASN A 572 -16.07 -39.33 -5.70
C ASN A 572 -14.79 -38.71 -6.26
N ARG A 573 -13.64 -39.37 -6.14
CA ARG A 573 -12.38 -38.77 -6.56
C ARG A 573 -11.45 -39.74 -7.27
N VAL A 574 -11.49 -41.01 -6.92
CA VAL A 574 -10.58 -42.01 -7.50
C VAL A 574 -11.39 -43.19 -8.02
N VAL A 575 -11.08 -43.68 -9.22
CA VAL A 575 -11.59 -44.96 -9.72
C VAL A 575 -10.44 -45.92 -9.88
N ILE A 576 -10.61 -47.13 -9.35
CA ILE A 576 -9.66 -48.23 -9.45
C ILE A 576 -10.28 -49.33 -10.28
N ALA A 577 -9.52 -49.88 -11.23
CA ALA A 577 -9.92 -51.03 -12.03
C ALA A 577 -8.72 -51.98 -12.23
N LYS A 578 -8.99 -53.26 -12.52
CA LYS A 578 -7.97 -54.28 -12.77
C LYS A 578 -8.00 -54.78 -14.20
N ASN A 579 -6.83 -54.96 -14.80
CA ASN A 579 -6.72 -55.56 -16.12
C ASN A 579 -7.28 -56.99 -16.09
N LYS A 580 -7.97 -57.39 -17.16
CA LYS A 580 -8.50 -58.75 -17.27
C LYS A 580 -7.33 -59.69 -17.55
N LYS A 581 -7.25 -60.79 -16.81
CA LYS A 581 -6.27 -61.85 -17.07
C LYS A 581 -6.44 -62.40 -18.49
N VAL A 582 -5.39 -62.37 -19.31
CA VAL A 582 -5.41 -63.03 -20.62
C VAL A 582 -5.28 -64.53 -20.39
N ASN A 583 -6.37 -65.27 -20.60
CA ASN A 583 -6.40 -66.73 -20.45
C ASN A 583 -5.60 -67.45 -21.53
#